data_AF-A0A256BCS8-F1
#
_entry.id   AF-A0A256BCS8-F1
#
_cell.length_a   1.000
_cell.length_b   1.000
_cell.length_c   1.000
_cell.angle_alpha   90.00
_cell.angle_beta   90.00
_cell.angle_gamma   90.00
#
_symmetry.space_group_name_H-M   'P 1'
#
loop_
_entity.id
_entity.type
_entity.pdbx_description
1 polymer ?
#
loop_
_entity_poly.entity_id
_entity_poly.type
_entity_poly.pdbx_seq_one_letter_code
_entity_poly.pdbx_strand_id
1 'polypeptide(L)'
;MRYLLMAIFTILPGVLGVLIFGYHALADWNGLQQAYIPFAKAVQSKSSLETLFVTEAMQNIQRINLFADGVWTLLSMIIASIGIHGICLVPRTRK
;
A
#
# COMPACT_ATOMS: atom_id res chain seq x y z
N MET A 1 1.58 24.66 20.41
CA MET A 1 0.40 23.80 20.15
C MET A 1 0.18 23.48 18.68
N ARG A 2 0.10 24.44 17.74
CA ARG A 2 -0.20 24.16 16.32
C ARG A 2 0.72 23.11 15.66
N TYR A 3 2.04 23.23 15.84
CA TYR A 3 3.01 22.24 15.39
C TYR A 3 2.78 20.85 15.98
N LEU A 4 2.44 20.80 17.26
CA LEU A 4 2.23 19.56 18.02
C LEU A 4 0.94 18.85 17.57
N LEU A 5 -0.12 19.62 17.29
CA LEU A 5 -1.36 19.12 16.71
C LEU A 5 -1.13 18.54 15.31
N MET A 6 -0.40 19.24 14.43
CA MET A 6 -0.07 18.71 13.10
C MET A 6 0.78 17.44 13.21
N ALA A 7 1.80 17.44 14.07
CA ALA A 7 2.63 16.27 14.30
C ALA A 7 1.82 15.04 14.74
N ILE A 8 0.93 15.18 15.73
CA ILE A 8 0.16 14.07 16.29
C ILE A 8 -0.96 13.60 15.36
N PHE A 9 -1.68 14.51 14.72
CA PHE A 9 -2.91 14.16 14.00
C PHE A 9 -2.73 13.91 12.50
N THR A 10 -1.59 14.30 11.92
CA THR A 10 -1.35 14.13 10.47
C THR A 10 -0.03 13.46 10.19
N ILE A 11 1.09 13.99 10.69
CA ILE A 11 2.41 13.46 10.36
C ILE A 11 2.60 12.06 10.94
N LEU A 12 2.38 11.89 12.25
CA LEU A 12 2.56 10.60 12.91
C LEU A 12 1.67 9.50 12.30
N PRO A 13 0.33 9.66 12.19
CA PRO A 13 -0.51 8.62 11.60
C PRO A 13 -0.23 8.41 10.12
N GLY A 14 0.11 9.46 9.36
CA GLY A 14 0.48 9.32 7.95
C GLY A 14 1.78 8.53 7.76
N VAL A 15 2.82 8.81 8.56
CA VAL A 15 4.07 8.05 8.52
C VAL A 15 3.86 6.61 8.96
N LEU A 16 3.11 6.38 10.05
CA LEU A 16 2.77 5.02 10.49
C LEU A 16 2.00 4.26 9.42
N GLY A 17 1.02 4.89 8.77
CA GLY A 17 0.28 4.30 7.67
C GLY A 17 1.19 3.93 6.49
N VAL A 18 2.10 4.81 6.07
CA VAL A 18 3.07 4.50 5.01
C VAL A 18 3.90 3.26 5.35
N LEU A 19 4.39 3.18 6.59
CA LEU A 19 5.21 2.05 7.03
C LEU A 19 4.41 0.74 7.08
N ILE A 20 3.21 0.76 7.67
CA ILE A 20 2.37 -0.43 7.82
C ILE A 20 1.86 -0.92 6.46
N PHE A 21 1.16 -0.06 5.71
CA PHE A 21 0.60 -0.45 4.42
C PHE A 21 1.69 -0.67 3.38
N GLY A 22 2.78 0.09 3.41
CA GLY A 22 3.92 -0.13 2.51
C GLY A 22 4.61 -1.47 2.75
N TYR A 23 4.72 -1.90 4.01
CA TYR A 23 5.20 -3.24 4.34
C TYR A 23 4.27 -4.33 3.77
N HIS A 24 2.96 -4.19 3.95
CA HIS A 24 1.98 -5.15 3.41
C HIS A 24 1.95 -5.16 1.88
N ALA A 25 2.01 -4.00 1.23
CA ALA A 25 2.13 -3.90 -0.22
C ALA A 25 3.38 -4.65 -0.74
N LEU A 26 4.52 -4.56 -0.05
CA LEU A 26 5.72 -5.32 -0.42
C LEU A 26 5.54 -6.83 -0.20
N ALA A 27 4.88 -7.24 0.88
CA ALA A 27 4.57 -8.64 1.14
C ALA A 27 3.64 -9.22 0.07
N ASP A 28 2.58 -8.49 -0.30
CA ASP A 28 1.61 -8.89 -1.32
C ASP A 28 2.20 -8.83 -2.73
N TRP A 29 3.14 -7.92 -2.99
CA TRP A 29 3.93 -7.94 -4.23
C TRP A 29 4.67 -9.26 -4.36
N ASN A 30 5.34 -9.71 -3.30
CA ASN A 30 6.04 -10.99 -3.30
C ASN A 30 5.07 -12.18 -3.45
N GLY A 31 3.93 -12.14 -2.77
CA GLY A 31 2.86 -13.14 -2.92
C GLY A 31 2.33 -13.22 -4.35
N LEU A 32 2.14 -12.07 -5.01
CA LEU A 32 1.72 -11.99 -6.39
C LEU A 32 2.74 -12.63 -7.34
N GLN A 33 4.04 -12.37 -7.16
CA GLN A 33 5.10 -13.00 -7.98
C GLN A 33 5.07 -14.53 -7.84
N GLN A 34 4.83 -15.05 -6.62
CA GLN A 34 4.71 -16.48 -6.38
C GLN A 34 3.44 -17.05 -7.03
N ALA A 35 2.32 -16.33 -6.99
CA ALA A 35 1.06 -16.74 -7.61
C ALA A 35 1.13 -16.77 -9.15
N TYR A 36 2.04 -16.04 -9.79
CA TYR A 36 2.28 -16.12 -11.24
C TYR A 36 2.84 -17.47 -11.70
N ILE A 37 3.63 -18.14 -10.87
CA ILE A 37 4.30 -19.39 -11.26
C ILE A 37 3.29 -20.53 -11.53
N PRO A 38 2.33 -20.84 -10.62
CA PRO A 38 1.31 -21.85 -10.87
C PRO A 38 0.46 -21.59 -12.11
N PHE A 39 0.04 -20.34 -12.32
CA PHE A 39 -0.77 -19.99 -13.50
C PHE A 39 0.02 -20.17 -14.80
N ALA A 40 1.27 -19.67 -14.85
CA ALA A 40 2.13 -19.86 -16.01
C ALA A 40 2.36 -21.34 -16.32
N LYS A 41 2.55 -22.17 -15.28
CA LYS A 41 2.65 -23.63 -15.44
C LYS A 41 1.36 -24.23 -15.98
N ALA A 42 0.20 -23.87 -15.43
CA ALA A 42 -1.10 -24.38 -15.86
C ALA A 42 -1.40 -24.07 -17.34
N VAL A 43 -1.03 -22.87 -17.80
CA VAL A 43 -1.14 -22.47 -19.20
C VAL A 43 -0.21 -23.31 -20.09
N GLN A 44 1.05 -23.49 -19.69
CA GLN A 44 2.04 -24.26 -20.47
C GLN A 44 1.70 -25.75 -20.54
N SER A 45 1.18 -26.33 -19.45
CA SER A 45 0.81 -27.75 -19.39
C SER A 45 -0.54 -28.07 -20.05
N LYS A 46 -1.23 -27.07 -20.62
CA LYS A 46 -2.60 -27.21 -21.14
C LYS A 46 -3.53 -27.87 -20.10
N SER A 47 -3.44 -27.41 -18.86
CA SER A 47 -4.24 -27.93 -17.75
C SER A 47 -5.74 -27.75 -17.98
N SER A 48 -6.55 -28.45 -17.18
CA SER A 48 -8.01 -28.29 -17.22
C SER A 48 -8.43 -26.85 -17.02
N LEU A 49 -9.57 -26.48 -17.61
CA LEU A 49 -10.15 -25.15 -17.47
C LEU A 49 -10.39 -24.78 -16.00
N GLU A 50 -10.80 -25.75 -15.17
CA GLU A 50 -10.94 -25.60 -13.72
C GLU A 50 -9.61 -25.16 -13.06
N THR A 51 -8.49 -25.81 -13.42
CA THR A 51 -7.18 -25.47 -12.87
C THR A 51 -6.75 -24.06 -13.28
N LEU A 52 -7.04 -23.67 -14.52
CA LEU A 52 -6.78 -22.31 -15.01
C LEU A 52 -7.59 -21.27 -14.22
N PHE A 53 -8.89 -21.50 -14.01
CA PHE A 53 -9.73 -20.58 -13.23
C PHE A 53 -9.28 -20.46 -11.78
N VAL A 54 -8.95 -21.57 -11.12
CA VAL A 54 -8.48 -21.54 -9.72
C VAL A 54 -7.17 -20.76 -9.60
N THR A 55 -6.20 -21.03 -10.47
CA THR A 55 -4.89 -20.36 -10.42
C THR A 55 -4.98 -18.88 -10.81
N GLU A 56 -5.85 -18.50 -11.74
CA GLU A 56 -6.13 -17.10 -12.08
C GLU A 56 -6.78 -16.35 -10.90
N ALA A 57 -7.77 -16.97 -10.24
CA ALA A 57 -8.42 -16.40 -9.07
C ALA A 57 -7.40 -16.12 -7.94
N MET A 58 -6.46 -17.03 -7.70
CA MET A 58 -5.39 -16.83 -6.72
C MET A 58 -4.51 -15.61 -7.05
N GLN A 59 -4.16 -15.40 -8.32
CA GLN A 59 -3.42 -14.20 -8.73
C GLN A 59 -4.23 -12.93 -8.53
N ASN A 60 -5.52 -12.96 -8.91
CA ASN A 60 -6.38 -11.78 -8.80
C ASN A 60 -6.58 -11.35 -7.33
N ILE A 61 -6.67 -12.29 -6.39
CA ILE A 61 -6.69 -11.99 -4.96
C ILE A 61 -5.45 -11.18 -4.55
N GLN A 62 -4.26 -11.65 -4.95
CA GLN A 62 -2.99 -10.97 -4.64
C GLN A 62 -2.92 -9.57 -5.29
N ARG A 63 -3.42 -9.42 -6.53
CA ARG A 63 -3.48 -8.13 -7.22
C ARG A 63 -4.39 -7.13 -6.51
N ILE A 64 -5.54 -7.58 -6.03
CA ILE A 64 -6.50 -6.73 -5.32
C ILE A 64 -5.93 -6.29 -3.97
N ASN A 65 -5.30 -7.19 -3.22
CA ASN A 65 -4.71 -6.84 -1.92
C ASN A 65 -3.55 -5.85 -2.10
N LEU A 66 -2.62 -6.14 -3.03
CA LEU A 66 -1.53 -5.24 -3.38
C LEU A 66 -2.04 -3.86 -3.81
N PHE A 67 -3.12 -3.81 -4.60
CA PHE A 67 -3.74 -2.54 -5.00
C PHE A 67 -4.27 -1.78 -3.79
N ALA A 68 -5.02 -2.45 -2.92
CA ALA A 68 -5.59 -1.84 -1.72
C ALA A 68 -4.50 -1.28 -0.81
N ASP A 69 -3.46 -2.07 -0.51
CA ASP A 69 -2.35 -1.63 0.32
C ASP A 69 -1.55 -0.50 -0.34
N GLY A 70 -1.31 -0.58 -1.65
CA GLY A 70 -0.68 0.50 -2.40
C GLY A 70 -1.45 1.82 -2.31
N VAL A 71 -2.78 1.78 -2.45
CA VAL A 71 -3.64 2.97 -2.28
C VAL A 71 -3.55 3.51 -0.85
N TRP A 72 -3.61 2.64 0.15
CA TRP A 72 -3.50 3.05 1.56
C TRP A 72 -2.14 3.64 1.90
N THR A 73 -1.05 3.11 1.36
CA THR A 73 0.29 3.69 1.48
C THR A 73 0.32 5.11 0.93
N LEU A 74 -0.20 5.31 -0.29
CA LEU A 74 -0.21 6.63 -0.95
C LEU A 74 -1.10 7.63 -0.20
N LEU A 75 -2.28 7.22 0.26
CA LEU A 75 -3.17 8.08 1.05
C LEU A 75 -2.49 8.51 2.36
N SER A 76 -1.79 7.58 3.02
CA SER A 76 -1.04 7.87 4.24
C SER A 76 0.10 8.87 3.98
N MET A 77 0.77 8.76 2.83
CA MET A 77 1.79 9.71 2.40
C MET A 77 1.21 11.12 2.16
N ILE A 78 0.02 11.21 1.56
CA ILE A 78 -0.70 12.47 1.38
C ILE A 78 -1.02 13.10 2.75
N ILE A 79 -1.54 12.32 3.70
CA ILE A 79 -1.86 12.81 5.06
C ILE A 79 -0.60 13.35 5.76
N ALA A 80 0.51 12.62 5.71
CA ALA A 80 1.78 13.08 6.27
C ALA A 80 2.25 14.38 5.60
N SER A 81 2.14 14.46 4.27
CA SER A 81 2.55 15.62 3.48
C SER A 81 1.74 16.87 3.81
N ILE A 82 0.42 16.73 4.04
CA ILE A 82 -0.44 17.84 4.50
C ILE A 82 0.05 18.38 5.85
N GLY A 83 0.41 17.48 6.78
CA GLY A 83 0.94 17.87 8.08
C GLY A 83 2.27 18.62 7.99
N ILE A 84 3.21 18.09 7.21
CA ILE A 84 4.52 18.71 6.96
C ILE A 84 4.35 20.08 6.30
N HIS A 85 3.52 20.14 5.24
CA HIS A 85 3.23 21.39 4.54
C HIS A 85 2.62 22.44 5.47
N GLY A 86 1.66 22.02 6.32
CA GLY A 86 1.08 22.87 7.34
C GLY A 86 2.13 23.46 8.29
N ILE A 87 3.07 22.65 8.77
CA ILE A 87 4.17 23.10 9.63
C ILE A 87 5.06 24.12 8.92
N CYS A 88 5.38 23.90 7.64
CA CYS A 88 6.21 24.82 6.83
C CYS A 88 5.55 26.19 6.62
N LEU A 89 4.22 26.25 6.59
CA LEU A 89 3.47 27.49 6.35
C LEU A 89 3.07 28.24 7.63
N VAL A 90 3.17 27.65 8.81
CA VAL A 90 2.85 28.36 10.06
C VAL A 90 3.83 29.52 10.24
N PRO A 91 3.36 30.78 10.29
CA PRO A 91 4.23 31.92 10.51
C PRO A 91 4.98 31.77 11.84
N ARG A 92 6.30 31.97 11.84
CA ARG A 92 7.04 32.15 13.08
C ARG A 92 6.61 33.47 13.69
N THR A 93 5.69 33.43 14.64
CA THR A 93 5.51 34.53 15.59
C THR A 93 6.82 34.65 16.38
N ARG A 94 7.72 35.54 15.92
CA ARG A 94 8.78 36.09 16.77
C ARG A 94 8.08 36.78 17.93
N LYS A 95 8.22 36.22 19.13
CA LYS A 95 8.19 37.06 20.33
C LYS A 95 9.53 37.76 20.44
#